data_AF-A0A0F9R3R1-F1
#
_entry.id   AF-A0A0F9R3R1-F1
#
_cell.length_a   1.000
_cell.length_b   1.000
_cell.length_c   1.000
_cell.angle_alpha   90.00
_cell.angle_beta   90.00
_cell.angle_gamma   90.00
#
_symmetry.space_group_name_H-M   'P 1'
#
loop_
_entity.id
_entity.type
_entity.pdbx_description
1 polymer ?
#
loop_
_entity_poly.entity_id
_entity_poly.type
_entity_poly.pdbx_seq_one_letter_code
_entity_poly.pdbx_strand_id
1 'polypeptide(L)'
;MAVVNISGTIEVLVASTAALTEIPPTITAAATASTTLRVTFSKIMQDDTDLSFPSNYVLVPITPGAAELLVNSVVPEGGGSPTFVDLTLTEMTDGATYELTVQPAVVDLVGLPVEFPTQFTGQGQKPSLVSATATTSTRIRVVFDEPMTVNAALTNPASYTVTPQAAGVGAVVVISAVVVTPGSTTVDLVVSEMNDGGSYELAVDSAGPVQDVAFNPLDPGADTDLFTGIGVKPTLLRIEAAGKTRVDVVFSESMRDNADIRDVNKFEWETVPDSPLDDITTLSILAVEEDVVKLVTSEQTPGILYELTVAGV
;
A
#
# COMPACT_ATOMS: atom_id res chain seq x y z
N MET A 1 7.76 3.04 -102.77
CA MET A 1 8.10 4.04 -101.75
C MET A 1 6.90 4.98 -101.66
N ALA A 2 5.95 4.64 -100.78
CA ALA A 2 4.71 5.39 -100.60
C ALA A 2 4.91 6.38 -99.46
N VAL A 3 4.79 7.67 -99.77
CA VAL A 3 4.80 8.74 -98.76
C VAL A 3 3.37 8.85 -98.24
N VAL A 4 3.14 8.35 -97.04
CA VAL A 4 1.90 8.57 -96.30
C VAL A 4 2.08 9.84 -95.46
N ASN A 5 1.36 10.90 -95.83
CA ASN A 5 1.23 12.10 -95.02
C ASN A 5 0.23 11.82 -93.88
N ILE A 6 0.73 11.78 -92.64
CA ILE A 6 -0.11 11.68 -91.45
C ILE A 6 -0.25 13.08 -90.87
N SER A 7 -1.23 13.84 -91.38
CA SER A 7 -1.72 15.05 -90.69
C SER A 7 -2.70 14.62 -89.59
N GLY A 8 -2.15 14.03 -88.53
CA GLY A 8 -2.89 13.71 -87.32
C GLY A 8 -2.62 14.77 -86.27
N THR A 9 -3.62 15.57 -85.94
CA THR A 9 -3.62 16.44 -84.76
C THR A 9 -3.42 15.54 -83.54
N ILE A 10 -2.28 15.68 -82.86
CA ILE A 10 -2.06 15.05 -81.57
C ILE A 10 -2.91 15.84 -80.58
N GLU A 11 -4.12 15.35 -80.29
CA GLU A 11 -4.80 15.73 -79.05
C GLU A 11 -3.95 15.17 -77.91
N VAL A 12 -3.11 16.03 -77.34
CA VAL A 12 -2.53 15.79 -76.03
C VAL A 12 -3.71 15.78 -75.08
N LEU A 13 -4.19 14.59 -74.75
CA LEU A 13 -5.08 14.37 -73.63
C LEU A 13 -4.28 14.77 -72.39
N VAL A 14 -4.39 16.04 -72.00
CA VAL A 14 -3.91 16.51 -70.71
C VAL A 14 -4.80 15.78 -69.71
N ALA A 15 -4.30 14.66 -69.18
CA ALA A 15 -4.92 14.01 -68.05
C ALA A 15 -5.06 15.11 -66.99
N SER A 16 -6.30 15.52 -66.75
CA SER A 16 -6.65 16.26 -65.56
C SER A 16 -6.13 15.43 -64.40
N THR A 17 -5.02 15.84 -63.82
CA THR A 17 -4.67 15.48 -62.44
C THR A 17 -5.75 16.13 -61.59
N ALA A 18 -6.93 15.50 -61.55
CA ALA A 18 -7.80 15.65 -60.40
C ALA A 18 -6.89 15.38 -59.21
N ALA A 19 -6.64 16.40 -58.40
CA ALA A 19 -5.95 16.24 -57.14
C ALA A 19 -6.72 15.12 -56.43
N LEU A 20 -6.10 13.94 -56.30
CA LEU A 20 -6.62 12.94 -55.39
C LEU A 20 -6.65 13.66 -54.05
N THR A 21 -7.84 13.80 -53.48
CA THR A 21 -7.98 14.38 -52.16
C THR A 21 -7.20 13.48 -51.21
N GLU A 22 -5.99 13.90 -50.86
CA GLU A 22 -5.16 13.19 -49.90
C GLU A 22 -5.92 13.17 -48.57
N ILE A 23 -6.16 11.96 -48.06
CA ILE A 23 -6.88 11.75 -46.81
C ILE A 23 -5.90 12.02 -45.66
N PRO A 24 -6.23 12.85 -44.66
CA PRO A 24 -5.39 13.03 -43.48
C PRO A 24 -5.04 11.70 -42.78
N PRO A 25 -3.84 11.55 -42.19
CA PRO A 25 -3.52 10.36 -41.39
C PRO A 25 -4.46 10.25 -40.18
N THR A 26 -5.07 9.09 -39.96
CA THR A 26 -5.77 8.74 -38.71
C THR A 26 -4.83 8.04 -37.71
N ILE A 27 -5.23 7.97 -36.43
CA ILE A 27 -4.48 7.31 -35.35
C ILE A 27 -5.30 6.26 -34.57
N THR A 28 -4.58 5.29 -34.01
CA THR A 28 -5.04 4.42 -32.92
C THR A 28 -4.07 4.48 -31.76
N ALA A 29 -4.56 4.35 -30.52
CA ALA A 29 -3.75 4.36 -29.32
C ALA A 29 -3.99 3.10 -28.48
N ALA A 30 -2.93 2.52 -27.91
CA ALA A 30 -3.03 1.36 -27.04
C ALA A 30 -1.95 1.40 -25.95
N ALA A 31 -2.37 1.28 -24.68
CA ALA A 31 -1.45 1.15 -23.57
C ALA A 31 -0.66 -0.15 -23.70
N THR A 32 0.65 -0.07 -23.47
CA THR A 32 1.58 -1.22 -23.58
C THR A 32 2.18 -1.60 -22.22
N ALA A 33 2.10 -0.71 -21.24
CA ALA A 33 2.37 -0.90 -19.81
C ALA A 33 1.72 0.26 -19.03
N SER A 34 1.87 0.31 -17.70
CA SER A 34 1.25 1.35 -16.85
C SER A 34 1.70 2.78 -17.11
N THR A 35 2.88 2.94 -17.71
CA THR A 35 3.47 4.24 -18.05
C THR A 35 3.80 4.38 -19.52
N THR A 36 3.35 3.45 -20.39
CA THR A 36 3.69 3.50 -21.81
C THR A 36 2.47 3.36 -22.71
N LEU A 37 2.40 4.23 -23.73
CA LEU A 37 1.33 4.25 -24.72
C LEU A 37 1.93 4.20 -26.12
N ARG A 38 1.45 3.29 -26.96
CA ARG A 38 1.77 3.30 -28.39
C ARG A 38 0.70 4.02 -29.18
N VAL A 39 1.11 5.02 -29.96
CA VAL A 39 0.24 5.70 -30.95
C VAL A 39 0.67 5.24 -32.33
N THR A 40 -0.24 4.60 -33.05
CA THR A 40 0.00 4.11 -34.42
C THR A 40 -0.71 5.00 -35.41
N PHE A 41 0.00 5.45 -36.44
CA PHE A 41 -0.49 6.27 -37.52
C PHE A 41 -0.86 5.39 -38.72
N SER A 42 -1.89 5.77 -39.46
CA SER A 42 -2.27 5.09 -40.71
C SER A 42 -1.36 5.40 -41.90
N LYS A 43 -0.44 6.37 -41.77
CA LYS A 43 0.56 6.76 -42.76
C LYS A 43 1.92 6.96 -42.11
N ILE A 44 2.95 7.04 -42.96
CA ILE A 44 4.30 7.44 -42.55
C ILE A 44 4.28 8.94 -42.19
N MET A 45 4.84 9.25 -41.03
CA MET A 45 4.92 10.61 -40.49
C MET A 45 6.28 11.27 -40.80
N GLN A 46 6.32 12.61 -40.74
CA GLN A 46 7.61 13.33 -40.78
C GLN A 46 8.40 13.03 -39.52
N ASP A 47 9.63 12.54 -39.68
CA ASP A 47 10.56 12.29 -38.57
C ASP A 47 11.30 13.58 -38.20
N ASP A 48 10.64 14.41 -37.40
CA ASP A 48 11.13 15.72 -36.99
C ASP A 48 10.92 15.99 -35.49
N THR A 49 11.22 17.23 -35.09
CA THR A 49 11.05 17.66 -33.70
C THR A 49 9.61 17.69 -33.27
N ASP A 50 8.65 17.96 -34.17
CA ASP A 50 7.24 18.03 -33.82
C ASP A 50 6.68 16.63 -33.52
N LEU A 51 7.07 15.62 -34.29
CA LEU A 51 6.67 14.22 -34.01
C LEU A 51 7.17 13.74 -32.64
N SER A 52 8.35 14.20 -32.21
CA SER A 52 9.00 13.79 -30.97
C SER A 52 8.77 14.75 -29.78
N PHE A 53 7.97 15.81 -29.94
CA PHE A 53 7.73 16.79 -28.87
C PHE A 53 6.59 16.34 -27.94
N PRO A 54 6.83 16.16 -26.62
CA PRO A 54 5.79 15.68 -25.70
C PRO A 54 4.52 16.54 -25.66
N SER A 55 4.65 17.87 -25.73
CA SER A 55 3.50 18.77 -25.71
C SER A 55 2.61 18.70 -26.94
N ASN A 56 3.03 17.99 -27.99
CA ASN A 56 2.18 17.72 -29.15
C ASN A 56 1.16 16.59 -28.91
N TYR A 57 1.23 15.91 -27.77
CA TYR A 57 0.32 14.84 -27.38
C TYR A 57 -0.37 15.23 -26.07
N VAL A 58 -1.69 15.42 -26.14
CA VAL A 58 -2.50 15.82 -24.99
C VAL A 58 -3.42 14.67 -24.63
N LEU A 59 -3.33 14.20 -23.39
CA LEU A 59 -4.13 13.10 -22.87
C LEU A 59 -5.05 13.61 -21.77
N VAL A 60 -6.35 13.38 -21.90
CA VAL A 60 -7.35 13.82 -20.93
C VAL A 60 -8.16 12.61 -20.46
N PRO A 61 -8.32 12.40 -19.14
CA PRO A 61 -9.21 11.36 -18.64
C PRO A 61 -10.67 11.65 -19.01
N ILE A 62 -11.33 10.66 -19.61
CA ILE A 62 -12.79 10.67 -19.81
C ILE A 62 -13.48 10.09 -18.56
N THR A 63 -12.89 9.06 -17.96
CA THR A 63 -13.39 8.46 -16.73
C THR A 63 -13.27 9.45 -15.56
N PRO A 64 -14.38 9.82 -14.89
CA PRO A 64 -14.33 10.71 -13.74
C PRO A 64 -13.47 10.13 -12.61
N GLY A 65 -12.58 10.95 -12.04
CA GLY A 65 -11.70 10.54 -10.94
C GLY A 65 -10.42 9.82 -11.35
N ALA A 66 -10.22 9.54 -12.64
CA ALA A 66 -8.95 9.03 -13.14
C ALA A 66 -7.85 10.11 -13.11
N ALA A 67 -6.60 9.68 -12.96
CA ALA A 67 -5.45 10.56 -12.88
C ALA A 67 -5.20 11.29 -14.21
N GLU A 68 -4.76 12.55 -14.13
CA GLU A 68 -4.27 13.26 -15.30
C GLU A 68 -2.94 12.64 -15.79
N LEU A 69 -2.77 12.58 -17.11
CA LEU A 69 -1.58 11.99 -17.71
C LEU A 69 -0.66 13.08 -18.26
N LEU A 70 0.62 13.02 -17.88
CA LEU A 70 1.67 13.86 -18.44
C LEU A 70 2.52 13.03 -19.39
N VAL A 71 2.83 13.58 -20.57
CA VAL A 71 3.78 12.97 -21.50
C VAL A 71 5.18 13.40 -21.13
N ASN A 72 5.99 12.44 -20.68
CA ASN A 72 7.38 12.67 -20.28
C ASN A 72 8.33 12.62 -21.48
N SER A 73 8.07 11.72 -22.43
CA SER A 73 8.86 11.58 -23.65
C SER A 73 8.06 10.94 -24.77
N VAL A 74 8.51 11.15 -26.00
CA VAL A 74 7.96 10.55 -27.22
C VAL A 74 9.13 9.99 -28.03
N VAL A 75 9.03 8.72 -28.41
CA VAL A 75 10.07 8.03 -29.19
C VAL A 75 9.43 7.54 -30.49
N PRO A 76 9.73 8.17 -31.64
CA PRO A 76 9.32 7.65 -32.93
C PRO A 76 9.91 6.28 -33.25
N GLU A 77 9.20 5.51 -34.05
CA GLU A 77 9.75 4.33 -34.70
C GLU A 77 11.04 4.70 -35.44
N GLY A 78 12.13 3.97 -35.16
CA GLY A 78 13.42 4.22 -35.80
C GLY A 78 13.40 3.93 -37.30
N GLY A 79 14.25 4.62 -38.06
CA GLY A 79 14.46 4.36 -39.50
C GLY A 79 13.98 5.45 -40.45
N GLY A 80 13.64 6.65 -39.95
CA GLY A 80 13.34 7.83 -40.78
C GLY A 80 11.99 7.79 -41.49
N SER A 81 11.14 6.82 -41.19
CA SER A 81 9.80 6.69 -41.76
C SER A 81 8.83 6.11 -40.72
N PRO A 82 8.61 6.83 -39.61
CA PRO A 82 7.85 6.32 -38.47
C PRO A 82 6.37 6.14 -38.80
N THR A 83 5.84 4.98 -38.42
CA THR A 83 4.40 4.66 -38.46
C THR A 83 3.79 4.54 -37.06
N PHE A 84 4.61 4.64 -36.02
CA PHE A 84 4.16 4.78 -34.65
C PHE A 84 5.14 5.61 -33.83
N VAL A 85 4.67 6.06 -32.66
CA VAL A 85 5.47 6.60 -31.57
C VAL A 85 5.14 5.84 -30.29
N ASP A 86 6.14 5.64 -29.43
CA ASP A 86 5.97 5.19 -28.06
C ASP A 86 6.09 6.40 -27.12
N LEU A 87 5.05 6.63 -26.32
CA LEU A 87 4.99 7.69 -25.33
C LEU A 87 5.32 7.10 -23.97
N THR A 88 6.17 7.79 -23.19
CA THR A 88 6.31 7.55 -21.75
C THR A 88 5.47 8.56 -20.99
N LEU A 89 4.62 8.08 -20.10
CA LEU A 89 3.62 8.86 -19.37
C LEU A 89 3.87 8.83 -17.86
N THR A 90 3.16 9.65 -17.10
CA THR A 90 2.82 9.29 -15.71
C THR A 90 1.94 8.04 -15.70
N GLU A 91 1.85 7.38 -14.55
CA GLU A 91 1.05 6.15 -14.45
C GLU A 91 -0.44 6.39 -14.73
N MET A 92 -1.02 5.45 -15.47
CA MET A 92 -2.43 5.42 -15.80
C MET A 92 -3.28 4.87 -14.67
N THR A 93 -4.53 5.32 -14.58
CA THR A 93 -5.55 4.63 -13.79
C THR A 93 -6.01 3.37 -14.54
N ASP A 94 -5.98 2.23 -13.88
CA ASP A 94 -6.37 0.92 -14.40
C ASP A 94 -7.84 0.92 -14.86
N GLY A 95 -8.06 0.47 -16.09
CA GLY A 95 -9.39 0.42 -16.71
C GLY A 95 -10.01 1.79 -17.05
N ALA A 96 -9.36 2.92 -16.72
CA ALA A 96 -9.87 4.24 -17.08
C ALA A 96 -9.78 4.48 -18.60
N THR A 97 -10.71 5.26 -19.15
CA THR A 97 -10.69 5.66 -20.55
C THR A 97 -10.11 7.06 -20.68
N TYR A 98 -9.19 7.22 -21.63
CA TYR A 98 -8.51 8.48 -21.93
C TYR A 98 -8.74 8.88 -23.38
N GLU A 99 -8.82 10.18 -23.61
CA GLU A 99 -8.80 10.79 -24.93
C GLU A 99 -7.40 11.30 -25.28
N LEU A 100 -6.90 10.94 -26.46
CA LEU A 100 -5.66 11.47 -27.03
C LEU A 100 -5.99 12.46 -28.15
N THR A 101 -5.46 13.68 -28.01
CA THR A 101 -5.39 14.68 -29.07
C THR A 101 -3.94 14.89 -29.49
N VAL A 102 -3.71 15.02 -30.79
CA VAL A 102 -2.40 15.31 -31.37
C VAL A 102 -2.42 16.70 -31.99
N GLN A 103 -1.39 17.51 -31.73
CA GLN A 103 -1.32 18.87 -32.26
C GLN A 103 -1.18 18.87 -33.79
N PRO A 104 -1.75 19.86 -34.50
CA PRO A 104 -1.69 19.93 -35.98
C PRO A 104 -0.29 20.01 -36.60
N ALA A 105 0.74 20.28 -35.80
CA ALA A 105 2.13 20.29 -36.26
C ALA A 105 2.66 18.88 -36.57
N VAL A 106 2.06 17.82 -36.01
CA VAL A 106 2.41 16.43 -36.33
C VAL A 106 1.74 16.06 -37.66
N VAL A 107 2.53 15.93 -38.71
CA VAL A 107 2.06 15.79 -40.10
C VAL A 107 2.67 14.59 -40.83
N ASP A 108 1.97 14.09 -41.85
CA ASP A 108 2.53 13.10 -42.78
C ASP A 108 3.58 13.71 -43.73
N LEU A 109 4.21 12.87 -44.56
CA LEU A 109 5.23 13.31 -45.53
C LEU A 109 4.74 14.35 -46.56
N VAL A 110 3.42 14.53 -46.73
CA VAL A 110 2.85 15.55 -47.62
C VAL A 110 2.33 16.78 -46.86
N GLY A 111 2.50 16.82 -45.53
CA GLY A 111 2.18 17.95 -44.67
C GLY A 111 0.74 17.97 -44.17
N LEU A 112 0.01 16.86 -44.24
CA LEU A 112 -1.34 16.76 -43.70
C LEU A 112 -1.32 16.42 -42.20
N PRO A 113 -2.08 17.14 -41.37
CA PRO A 113 -2.16 16.88 -39.93
C PRO A 113 -2.94 15.61 -39.64
N VAL A 114 -2.69 15.02 -38.47
CA VAL A 114 -3.44 13.87 -37.97
C VAL A 114 -4.91 14.21 -37.73
N GLU A 115 -5.82 13.31 -38.10
CA GLU A 115 -7.22 13.31 -37.66
C GLU A 115 -7.32 12.74 -36.24
N PHE A 116 -7.93 13.52 -35.35
CA PHE A 116 -8.10 13.26 -33.91
C PHE A 116 -9.52 13.68 -33.46
N PRO A 117 -9.99 13.29 -32.26
CA PRO A 117 -9.33 12.50 -31.22
C PRO A 117 -9.40 10.98 -31.41
N THR A 118 -8.63 10.24 -30.62
CA THR A 118 -8.78 8.78 -30.43
C THR A 118 -8.85 8.45 -28.94
N GLN A 119 -9.36 7.27 -28.59
CA GLN A 119 -9.51 6.84 -27.19
C GLN A 119 -8.75 5.54 -26.94
N PHE A 120 -8.32 5.35 -25.70
CA PHE A 120 -7.71 4.11 -25.25
C PHE A 120 -8.04 3.84 -23.78
N THR A 121 -7.88 2.58 -23.36
CA THR A 121 -8.03 2.14 -21.98
C THR A 121 -6.67 2.09 -21.30
N GLY A 122 -6.56 2.71 -20.12
CA GLY A 122 -5.37 2.72 -19.27
C GLY A 122 -5.08 1.35 -18.66
N GLN A 123 -3.81 1.09 -18.42
CA GLN A 123 -3.30 -0.15 -17.81
C GLN A 123 -2.50 0.14 -16.54
N GLY A 124 -3.12 0.76 -15.53
CA GLY A 124 -2.49 1.05 -14.26
C GLY A 124 -2.05 -0.21 -13.50
N GLN A 125 -1.11 -0.04 -12.57
CA GLN A 125 -0.79 -1.06 -11.58
C GLN A 125 -1.55 -0.74 -10.29
N LYS A 126 -2.04 -1.77 -9.60
CA LYS A 126 -2.65 -1.59 -8.29
C LYS A 126 -1.56 -1.69 -7.22
N PRO A 127 -1.57 -0.81 -6.20
CA PRO A 127 -0.64 -0.93 -5.08
C PRO A 127 -0.93 -2.20 -4.28
N SER A 128 0.10 -2.75 -3.65
CA SER A 128 0.05 -3.92 -2.78
C SER A 128 0.57 -3.57 -1.38
N LEU A 129 -0.03 -4.16 -0.35
CA LEU A 129 0.55 -4.20 0.98
C LEU A 129 1.75 -5.15 0.96
N VAL A 130 2.94 -4.61 1.24
CA VAL A 130 4.20 -5.36 1.28
C VAL A 130 4.46 -5.92 2.67
N SER A 131 4.21 -5.11 3.71
CA SER A 131 4.40 -5.58 5.08
C SER A 131 3.66 -4.77 6.13
N ALA A 132 3.35 -5.43 7.24
CA ALA A 132 2.99 -4.85 8.53
C ALA A 132 4.02 -5.27 9.58
N THR A 133 4.51 -4.35 10.42
CA THR A 133 5.49 -4.70 11.45
C THR A 133 5.28 -3.86 12.70
N ALA A 134 5.16 -4.51 13.86
CA ALA A 134 5.18 -3.82 15.15
C ALA A 134 6.55 -3.15 15.37
N THR A 135 6.56 -1.85 15.65
CA THR A 135 7.79 -1.08 15.90
C THR A 135 7.96 -0.71 17.37
N THR A 136 6.85 -0.61 18.10
CA THR A 136 6.77 -0.49 19.56
C THR A 136 5.51 -1.23 20.04
N SER A 137 5.24 -1.24 21.35
CA SER A 137 4.01 -1.87 21.86
C SER A 137 2.70 -1.23 21.41
N THR A 138 2.76 -0.01 20.87
CA THR A 138 1.60 0.79 20.45
C THR A 138 1.73 1.33 19.03
N ARG A 139 2.67 0.80 18.24
CA ARG A 139 2.92 1.25 16.86
C ARG A 139 3.14 0.12 15.90
N ILE A 140 2.51 0.21 14.74
CA ILE A 140 2.69 -0.68 13.59
C ILE A 140 3.15 0.17 12.40
N ARG A 141 4.17 -0.28 11.68
CA ARG A 141 4.55 0.28 10.39
C ARG A 141 3.95 -0.55 9.28
N VAL A 142 3.26 0.12 8.36
CA VAL A 142 2.65 -0.43 7.16
C VAL A 142 3.48 0.04 5.97
N VAL A 143 3.81 -0.88 5.06
CA VAL A 143 4.60 -0.58 3.85
C VAL A 143 3.85 -1.07 2.63
N PHE A 144 3.67 -0.19 1.65
CA PHE A 144 3.16 -0.47 0.32
C PHE A 144 4.31 -0.57 -0.68
N ASP A 145 4.09 -1.22 -1.82
CA ASP A 145 5.11 -1.37 -2.88
C ASP A 145 5.31 -0.10 -3.72
N GLU A 146 4.38 0.85 -3.62
CA GLU A 146 4.43 2.10 -4.36
C GLU A 146 3.87 3.31 -3.57
N PRO A 147 4.12 4.55 -4.04
CA PRO A 147 3.61 5.76 -3.42
C PRO A 147 2.09 5.80 -3.31
N MET A 148 1.58 6.00 -2.09
CA MET A 148 0.14 6.15 -1.86
C MET A 148 -0.32 7.61 -1.95
N THR A 149 -1.56 7.83 -2.37
CA THR A 149 -2.19 9.15 -2.27
C THR A 149 -2.42 9.51 -0.80
N VAL A 150 -1.77 10.58 -0.33
CA VAL A 150 -1.96 11.07 1.04
C VAL A 150 -3.26 11.90 1.12
N ASN A 151 -4.35 11.22 1.44
CA ASN A 151 -5.69 11.78 1.58
C ASN A 151 -6.34 11.33 2.90
N ALA A 152 -7.59 11.76 3.12
CA ALA A 152 -8.36 11.40 4.30
C ALA A 152 -8.54 9.88 4.46
N ALA A 153 -8.60 9.12 3.36
CA ALA A 153 -8.75 7.68 3.38
C ALA A 153 -7.51 6.98 3.93
N LEU A 154 -6.33 7.30 3.39
CA LEU A 154 -5.06 6.71 3.84
C LEU A 154 -4.78 7.00 5.33
N THR A 155 -5.19 8.17 5.83
CA THR A 155 -5.03 8.55 7.23
C THR A 155 -6.21 8.18 8.13
N ASN A 156 -7.25 7.53 7.60
CA ASN A 156 -8.42 7.13 8.38
C ASN A 156 -8.10 5.83 9.15
N PRO A 157 -8.18 5.82 10.49
CA PRO A 157 -7.96 4.60 11.28
C PRO A 157 -8.91 3.46 10.91
N ALA A 158 -10.14 3.79 10.47
CA ALA A 158 -11.14 2.81 10.07
C ALA A 158 -10.81 2.09 8.75
N SER A 159 -9.82 2.58 7.98
CA SER A 159 -9.31 1.89 6.79
C SER A 159 -8.34 0.76 7.13
N TYR A 160 -8.05 0.55 8.43
CA TYR A 160 -7.14 -0.47 8.92
C TYR A 160 -7.83 -1.32 9.99
N THR A 161 -7.73 -2.64 9.86
CA THR A 161 -8.24 -3.59 10.85
C THR A 161 -7.10 -4.47 11.34
N VAL A 162 -6.97 -4.63 12.66
CA VAL A 162 -5.99 -5.56 13.27
C VAL A 162 -6.75 -6.68 13.97
N THR A 163 -6.60 -7.91 13.47
CA THR A 163 -7.33 -9.07 13.97
C THR A 163 -6.39 -10.08 14.63
N PRO A 164 -6.63 -10.45 15.91
CA PRO A 164 -5.87 -11.52 16.56
C PRO A 164 -6.05 -12.87 15.87
N GLN A 165 -4.95 -13.61 15.68
CA GLN A 165 -4.96 -14.89 14.96
C GLN A 165 -5.01 -16.12 15.86
N ALA A 166 -4.89 -15.94 17.18
CA ALA A 166 -4.91 -17.02 18.16
C ALA A 166 -5.83 -16.71 19.35
N ALA A 167 -6.41 -17.76 19.91
CA ALA A 167 -7.23 -17.66 21.11
C ALA A 167 -6.41 -17.11 22.28
N GLY A 168 -6.95 -16.10 22.98
CA GLY A 168 -6.29 -15.49 24.13
C GLY A 168 -5.33 -14.35 23.81
N VAL A 169 -5.13 -14.00 22.52
CA VAL A 169 -4.49 -12.75 22.10
C VAL A 169 -5.53 -11.63 22.14
N GLY A 170 -5.20 -10.51 22.81
CA GLY A 170 -6.12 -9.39 22.99
C GLY A 170 -6.42 -8.66 21.68
N ALA A 171 -7.62 -8.09 21.57
CA ALA A 171 -8.00 -7.26 20.42
C ALA A 171 -7.15 -5.98 20.38
N VAL A 172 -6.79 -5.53 19.17
CA VAL A 172 -6.01 -4.32 18.94
C VAL A 172 -6.86 -3.33 18.17
N VAL A 173 -6.93 -2.10 18.67
CA VAL A 173 -7.70 -1.01 18.04
C VAL A 173 -6.73 -0.05 17.36
N VAL A 174 -7.03 0.32 16.12
CA VAL A 174 -6.31 1.38 15.41
C VAL A 174 -6.83 2.74 15.86
N ILE A 175 -5.96 3.54 16.48
CA ILE A 175 -6.29 4.84 17.08
C ILE A 175 -6.05 5.97 16.08
N SER A 176 -4.90 5.94 15.40
CA SER A 176 -4.56 6.91 14.36
C SER A 176 -3.66 6.30 13.28
N ALA A 177 -3.68 6.88 12.08
CA ALA A 177 -2.75 6.55 11.00
C ALA A 177 -1.98 7.83 10.62
N VAL A 178 -0.65 7.74 10.60
CA VAL A 178 0.25 8.88 10.40
C VAL A 178 1.12 8.64 9.18
N VAL A 179 1.16 9.63 8.28
CA VAL A 179 2.03 9.63 7.11
C VAL A 179 3.00 10.78 7.23
N VAL A 180 4.30 10.50 7.09
CA VAL A 180 5.35 11.50 7.34
C VAL A 180 5.56 12.43 6.13
N THR A 181 5.28 11.95 4.91
CA THR A 181 5.47 12.73 3.67
C THR A 181 4.44 12.38 2.58
N PRO A 182 4.05 13.32 1.72
CA PRO A 182 3.27 13.03 0.51
C PRO A 182 3.97 12.00 -0.40
N GLY A 183 3.21 11.08 -1.00
CA GLY A 183 3.78 10.02 -1.86
C GLY A 183 4.62 9.00 -1.07
N SER A 184 4.39 8.87 0.23
CA SER A 184 5.04 7.86 1.06
C SER A 184 4.52 6.47 0.70
N THR A 185 5.44 5.51 0.65
CA THR A 185 5.12 4.07 0.64
C THR A 185 4.83 3.55 2.04
N THR A 186 4.88 4.40 3.07
CA THR A 186 4.80 3.99 4.48
C THR A 186 3.73 4.76 5.26
N VAL A 187 3.02 4.04 6.12
CA VAL A 187 2.06 4.58 7.09
C VAL A 187 2.42 4.03 8.46
N ASP A 188 2.56 4.89 9.46
CA ASP A 188 2.74 4.48 10.85
C ASP A 188 1.38 4.55 11.56
N LEU A 189 0.87 3.40 12.00
CA LEU A 189 -0.33 3.29 12.82
C LEU A 189 0.02 3.46 14.29
N VAL A 190 -0.80 4.21 15.01
CA VAL A 190 -0.87 4.18 16.47
C VAL A 190 -2.03 3.27 16.85
N VAL A 191 -1.74 2.28 17.69
CA VAL A 191 -2.69 1.26 18.11
C VAL A 191 -2.77 1.19 19.63
N SER A 192 -3.82 0.54 20.15
CA SER A 192 -3.80 0.06 21.54
C SER A 192 -2.64 -0.92 21.75
N GLU A 193 -2.25 -1.15 23.00
CA GLU A 193 -1.18 -2.09 23.30
C GLU A 193 -1.44 -3.47 22.70
N MET A 194 -0.40 -4.05 22.09
CA MET A 194 -0.42 -5.42 21.57
C MET A 194 0.12 -6.38 22.63
N ASN A 195 -0.29 -7.65 22.55
CA ASN A 195 0.30 -8.71 23.36
C ASN A 195 1.72 -9.03 22.86
N ASP A 196 2.67 -9.16 23.78
CA ASP A 196 4.04 -9.56 23.45
C ASP A 196 4.07 -10.96 22.83
N GLY A 197 4.64 -11.07 21.62
CA GLY A 197 4.66 -12.33 20.86
C GLY A 197 3.29 -12.75 20.28
N GLY A 198 2.24 -11.93 20.44
CA GLY A 198 0.92 -12.21 19.87
C GLY A 198 0.95 -12.21 18.34
N SER A 199 0.17 -13.09 17.71
CA SER A 199 0.04 -13.12 16.23
C SER A 199 -1.20 -12.36 15.80
N TYR A 200 -1.02 -11.45 14.84
CA TYR A 200 -2.03 -10.55 14.32
C TYR A 200 -2.01 -10.53 12.79
N GLU A 201 -3.16 -10.23 12.20
CA GLU A 201 -3.29 -9.87 10.79
C GLU A 201 -3.71 -8.41 10.70
N LEU A 202 -2.99 -7.63 9.91
CA LEU A 202 -3.42 -6.30 9.47
C LEU A 202 -4.15 -6.46 8.13
N ALA A 203 -5.33 -5.86 8.01
CA ALA A 203 -6.03 -5.68 6.74
C ALA A 203 -6.24 -4.19 6.45
N VAL A 204 -6.05 -3.80 5.19
CA VAL A 204 -6.32 -2.45 4.68
C VAL A 204 -7.56 -2.52 3.79
N ASP A 205 -8.44 -1.53 3.88
CA ASP A 205 -9.69 -1.50 3.10
C ASP A 205 -9.43 -1.31 1.59
N SER A 206 -9.31 -2.42 0.85
CA SER A 206 -9.11 -2.46 -0.60
C SER A 206 -10.37 -2.15 -1.42
N ALA A 207 -11.55 -2.22 -0.81
CA ALA A 207 -12.80 -1.79 -1.42
C ALA A 207 -13.08 -0.28 -1.22
N GLY A 208 -12.28 0.37 -0.37
CA GLY A 208 -12.43 1.76 0.05
C GLY A 208 -11.64 2.77 -0.79
N PRO A 209 -11.48 4.01 -0.28
CA PRO A 209 -10.81 5.11 -0.99
C PRO A 209 -9.27 5.12 -0.85
N VAL A 210 -8.67 4.03 -0.38
CA VAL A 210 -7.20 3.89 -0.29
C VAL A 210 -6.68 3.55 -1.69
N GLN A 211 -5.83 4.44 -2.20
CA GLN A 211 -5.37 4.39 -3.59
C GLN A 211 -3.95 4.95 -3.72
N ASP A 212 -3.25 4.55 -4.78
CA ASP A 212 -1.94 5.10 -5.15
C ASP A 212 -2.05 6.54 -5.67
N VAL A 213 -0.92 7.11 -6.11
CA VAL A 213 -0.85 8.44 -6.74
C VAL A 213 -1.51 8.54 -8.12
N ALA A 214 -1.73 7.41 -8.80
CA ALA A 214 -2.45 7.30 -10.07
C ALA A 214 -3.95 6.97 -9.88
N PHE A 215 -4.42 6.98 -8.63
CA PHE A 215 -5.78 6.67 -8.22
C PHE A 215 -6.22 5.22 -8.51
N ASN A 216 -5.28 4.28 -8.56
CA ASN A 216 -5.60 2.86 -8.54
C ASN A 216 -5.92 2.40 -7.11
N PRO A 217 -7.03 1.67 -6.89
CA PRO A 217 -7.33 1.10 -5.59
C PRO A 217 -6.32 0.02 -5.23
N LEU A 218 -6.11 -0.19 -3.92
CA LEU A 218 -5.31 -1.30 -3.40
C LEU A 218 -5.75 -2.65 -3.98
N ASP A 219 -4.78 -3.51 -4.30
CA ASP A 219 -5.05 -4.87 -4.77
C ASP A 219 -5.74 -5.69 -3.67
N PRO A 220 -6.98 -6.16 -3.87
CA PRO A 220 -7.67 -7.03 -2.90
C PRO A 220 -6.99 -8.39 -2.71
N GLY A 221 -6.07 -8.78 -3.60
CA GLY A 221 -5.24 -9.98 -3.43
C GLY A 221 -4.02 -9.77 -2.53
N ALA A 222 -3.71 -8.54 -2.17
CA ALA A 222 -2.53 -8.14 -1.40
C ALA A 222 -2.85 -6.99 -0.45
N ASP A 223 -3.97 -7.07 0.27
CA ASP A 223 -4.43 -6.05 1.23
C ASP A 223 -4.28 -6.48 2.70
N THR A 224 -3.72 -7.66 2.95
CA THR A 224 -3.44 -8.18 4.29
C THR A 224 -1.99 -8.61 4.49
N ASP A 225 -1.53 -8.53 5.74
CA ASP A 225 -0.24 -9.11 6.14
C ASP A 225 -0.26 -9.58 7.61
N LEU A 226 0.54 -10.60 7.91
CA LEU A 226 0.69 -11.17 9.25
C LEU A 226 1.88 -10.55 9.97
N PHE A 227 1.73 -10.24 11.24
CA PHE A 227 2.83 -9.74 12.06
C PHE A 227 2.77 -10.24 13.50
N THR A 228 3.91 -10.12 14.19
CA THR A 228 4.04 -10.42 15.62
C THR A 228 4.01 -9.13 16.42
N GLY A 229 3.14 -9.09 17.43
CA GLY A 229 3.00 -7.98 18.36
C GLY A 229 4.21 -7.85 19.27
N ILE A 230 4.50 -6.60 19.61
CA ILE A 230 5.40 -6.24 20.71
C ILE A 230 4.49 -5.80 21.85
N GLY A 231 4.70 -6.29 23.06
CA GLY A 231 3.95 -5.84 24.24
C GLY A 231 4.90 -5.39 25.32
N VAL A 232 4.37 -4.71 26.34
CA VAL A 232 5.06 -4.60 27.61
C VAL A 232 4.71 -5.84 28.43
N LYS A 233 5.71 -6.43 29.09
CA LYS A 233 5.46 -7.56 30.00
C LYS A 233 5.07 -7.01 31.37
N PRO A 234 4.14 -7.67 32.08
CA PRO A 234 3.85 -7.34 33.46
C PRO A 234 5.11 -7.41 34.31
N THR A 235 5.25 -6.46 35.23
CA THR A 235 6.34 -6.42 36.21
C THR A 235 5.76 -6.41 37.61
N LEU A 236 6.47 -7.01 38.57
CA LEU A 236 6.10 -6.95 39.97
C LEU A 236 6.38 -5.54 40.52
N LEU A 237 5.35 -4.84 40.97
CA LEU A 237 5.49 -3.50 41.57
C LEU A 237 5.78 -3.58 43.05
N ARG A 238 4.99 -4.37 43.79
CA ARG A 238 5.15 -4.53 45.24
C ARG A 238 4.42 -5.76 45.76
N ILE A 239 4.76 -6.11 46.99
CA ILE A 239 4.21 -7.22 47.74
C ILE A 239 3.76 -6.68 49.10
N GLU A 240 2.52 -6.96 49.50
CA GLU A 240 1.96 -6.48 50.77
C GLU A 240 1.50 -7.67 51.62
N ALA A 241 1.96 -7.74 52.87
CA ALA A 241 1.42 -8.68 53.85
C ALA A 241 0.04 -8.20 54.32
N ALA A 242 -1.02 -8.77 53.76
CA ALA A 242 -2.40 -8.46 54.10
C ALA A 242 -2.87 -9.16 55.40
N GLY A 243 -2.08 -10.10 55.92
CA GLY A 243 -2.30 -10.77 57.20
C GLY A 243 -1.33 -11.92 57.40
N LYS A 244 -1.44 -12.64 58.53
CA LYS A 244 -0.49 -13.70 58.91
C LYS A 244 -0.39 -14.89 57.93
N THR A 245 -1.33 -15.03 57.01
CA THR A 245 -1.36 -16.07 55.97
C THR A 245 -1.79 -15.49 54.61
N ARG A 246 -1.69 -14.17 54.42
CA ARG A 246 -2.14 -13.50 53.21
C ARG A 246 -1.11 -12.52 52.71
N VAL A 247 -0.93 -12.55 51.40
CA VAL A 247 -0.06 -11.65 50.66
C VAL A 247 -0.80 -11.17 49.42
N ASP A 248 -0.77 -9.86 49.18
CA ASP A 248 -1.22 -9.27 47.94
C ASP A 248 0.01 -8.94 47.08
N VAL A 249 0.04 -9.49 45.87
CA VAL A 249 1.11 -9.31 44.87
C VAL A 249 0.59 -8.37 43.80
N VAL A 250 1.18 -7.18 43.70
CA VAL A 250 0.71 -6.11 42.82
C VAL A 250 1.61 -6.01 41.59
N PHE A 251 1.02 -6.13 40.40
CA PHE A 251 1.69 -6.05 39.10
C PHE A 251 1.56 -4.66 38.48
N SER A 252 2.35 -4.38 37.44
CA SER A 252 2.33 -3.10 36.72
C SER A 252 1.11 -2.90 35.82
N GLU A 253 0.32 -3.95 35.62
CA GLU A 253 -0.84 -3.98 34.75
C GLU A 253 -1.80 -5.09 35.20
N SER A 254 -3.00 -5.12 34.59
CA SER A 254 -3.99 -6.15 34.90
C SER A 254 -3.52 -7.54 34.47
N MET A 255 -3.58 -8.48 35.40
CA MET A 255 -3.24 -9.87 35.16
C MET A 255 -4.46 -10.64 34.70
N ARG A 256 -4.30 -11.41 33.61
CA ARG A 256 -5.35 -12.32 33.15
C ARG A 256 -5.48 -13.47 34.14
N ASP A 257 -6.68 -13.67 34.66
CA ASP A 257 -7.00 -14.84 35.48
C ASP A 257 -7.00 -16.14 34.63
N ASN A 258 -5.86 -16.83 34.59
CA ASN A 258 -5.61 -18.04 33.80
C ASN A 258 -4.87 -19.12 34.61
N ALA A 259 -4.56 -20.26 33.98
CA ALA A 259 -3.88 -21.37 34.66
C ALA A 259 -2.45 -21.03 35.09
N ASP A 260 -1.74 -20.20 34.33
CA ASP A 260 -0.35 -19.83 34.62
C ASP A 260 -0.27 -18.96 35.87
N ILE A 261 -1.04 -17.87 35.95
CA ILE A 261 -1.08 -17.03 37.14
C ILE A 261 -1.66 -17.78 38.35
N ARG A 262 -2.47 -18.83 38.14
CA ARG A 262 -3.04 -19.68 39.20
C ARG A 262 -2.16 -20.83 39.66
N ASP A 263 -0.99 -21.04 39.05
CA ASP A 263 -0.04 -22.06 39.49
C ASP A 263 0.76 -21.54 40.70
N VAL A 264 0.50 -22.11 41.87
CA VAL A 264 1.18 -21.72 43.12
C VAL A 264 2.70 -21.92 43.07
N ASN A 265 3.20 -22.82 42.21
CA ASN A 265 4.64 -23.05 42.04
C ASN A 265 5.33 -21.88 41.32
N LYS A 266 4.56 -20.92 40.81
CA LYS A 266 5.09 -19.69 40.19
C LYS A 266 5.46 -18.63 41.22
N PHE A 267 5.14 -18.84 42.50
CA PHE A 267 5.34 -17.89 43.60
C PHE A 267 6.24 -18.53 44.66
N GLU A 268 7.54 -18.42 44.45
CA GLU A 268 8.59 -19.02 45.28
C GLU A 268 9.10 -18.01 46.30
N TRP A 269 9.25 -18.45 47.54
CA TRP A 269 9.63 -17.60 48.66
C TRP A 269 10.98 -18.03 49.23
N GLU A 270 11.80 -17.06 49.60
CA GLU A 270 13.06 -17.26 50.30
C GLU A 270 13.15 -16.28 51.49
N THR A 271 13.61 -16.75 52.63
CA THR A 271 13.82 -15.91 53.81
C THR A 271 15.09 -15.07 53.68
N VAL A 272 15.11 -13.83 54.17
CA VAL A 272 16.29 -12.95 54.09
C VAL A 272 16.77 -12.52 55.49
N PRO A 273 18.02 -12.85 55.91
CA PRO A 273 19.00 -13.70 55.20
C PRO A 273 18.53 -15.16 55.13
N ASP A 274 19.03 -15.89 54.12
CA ASP A 274 18.65 -17.29 53.82
C ASP A 274 18.59 -18.15 55.08
N SER A 275 17.36 -18.56 55.40
CA SER A 275 17.01 -19.42 56.52
C SER A 275 15.87 -20.32 56.04
N PRO A 276 16.17 -21.44 55.36
CA PRO A 276 15.15 -22.25 54.68
C PRO A 276 14.19 -22.96 55.65
N LEU A 277 14.49 -22.92 56.96
CA LEU A 277 13.58 -23.40 58.00
C LEU A 277 12.43 -22.41 58.29
N ASP A 278 12.59 -21.15 57.89
CA ASP A 278 11.63 -20.07 58.11
C ASP A 278 10.85 -19.71 56.82
N ASP A 279 11.16 -20.34 55.70
CA ASP A 279 10.51 -20.11 54.41
C ASP A 279 9.01 -20.37 54.50
N ILE A 280 8.25 -19.50 53.85
CA ILE A 280 6.81 -19.69 53.67
C ILE A 280 6.53 -20.33 52.32
N THR A 281 5.35 -20.93 52.17
CA THR A 281 4.91 -21.55 50.92
C THR A 281 3.60 -20.93 50.48
N THR A 282 3.44 -20.68 49.18
CA THR A 282 2.14 -20.36 48.58
C THR A 282 1.27 -21.61 48.59
N LEU A 283 0.18 -21.58 49.36
CA LEU A 283 -0.76 -22.71 49.51
C LEU A 283 -1.88 -22.67 48.48
N SER A 284 -2.36 -21.47 48.13
CA SER A 284 -3.40 -21.28 47.11
C SER A 284 -3.45 -19.82 46.65
N ILE A 285 -4.10 -19.59 45.51
CA ILE A 285 -4.43 -18.25 45.03
C ILE A 285 -5.91 -18.00 45.28
N LEU A 286 -6.18 -17.04 46.16
CA LEU A 286 -7.54 -16.67 46.55
C LEU A 286 -8.27 -16.01 45.38
N ALA A 287 -7.64 -15.04 44.74
CA ALA A 287 -8.23 -14.24 43.68
C ALA A 287 -7.14 -13.60 42.81
N VAL A 288 -7.51 -13.32 41.55
CA VAL A 288 -6.79 -12.45 40.64
C VAL A 288 -7.75 -11.31 40.33
N GLU A 289 -7.47 -10.12 40.85
CA GLU A 289 -8.32 -8.94 40.77
C GLU A 289 -7.54 -7.82 40.09
N GLU A 290 -7.88 -7.51 38.83
CA GLU A 290 -7.16 -6.51 38.03
C GLU A 290 -5.65 -6.75 38.06
N ASP A 291 -4.89 -5.87 38.72
CA ASP A 291 -3.43 -5.90 38.87
C ASP A 291 -2.94 -6.62 40.14
N VAL A 292 -3.83 -7.21 40.95
CA VAL A 292 -3.51 -7.83 42.23
C VAL A 292 -3.78 -9.33 42.22
N VAL A 293 -2.77 -10.12 42.60
CA VAL A 293 -2.91 -11.54 42.90
C VAL A 293 -2.87 -11.75 44.40
N LYS A 294 -3.97 -12.27 44.95
CA LYS A 294 -4.14 -12.51 46.39
C LYS A 294 -3.74 -13.93 46.73
N LEU A 295 -2.60 -14.08 47.38
CA LEU A 295 -2.05 -15.37 47.80
C LEU A 295 -2.52 -15.74 49.21
N VAL A 296 -2.67 -17.04 49.43
CA VAL A 296 -2.71 -17.65 50.76
C VAL A 296 -1.38 -18.36 50.99
N THR A 297 -0.66 -17.99 52.03
CA THR A 297 0.63 -18.59 52.39
C THR A 297 0.50 -19.45 53.65
N SER A 298 1.54 -20.21 53.97
CA SER A 298 1.76 -20.68 55.35
C SER A 298 1.91 -19.48 56.30
N GLU A 299 1.84 -19.75 57.62
CA GLU A 299 1.88 -18.70 58.64
C GLU A 299 3.22 -17.96 58.61
N GLN A 300 3.15 -16.65 58.44
CA GLN A 300 4.31 -15.74 58.39
C GLN A 300 4.82 -15.46 59.80
N THR A 301 6.14 -15.50 59.98
CA THR A 301 6.78 -15.18 61.26
C THR A 301 6.97 -13.66 61.39
N PRO A 302 6.42 -13.00 62.43
CA PRO A 302 6.58 -11.56 62.61
C PRO A 302 8.05 -11.13 62.67
N GLY A 303 8.41 -10.10 61.90
CA GLY A 303 9.76 -9.53 61.87
C GLY A 303 10.75 -10.24 60.96
N ILE A 304 10.33 -11.31 60.26
CA ILE A 304 11.12 -11.97 59.22
C ILE A 304 10.87 -11.30 57.87
N LEU A 305 11.95 -11.08 57.11
CA LEU A 305 11.88 -10.57 55.74
C LEU A 305 11.82 -11.76 54.77
N TYR A 306 10.91 -11.68 53.81
CA TYR A 306 10.74 -12.69 52.76
C TYR A 306 10.95 -12.04 51.40
N GLU A 307 11.65 -12.73 50.51
CA GLU A 307 11.80 -12.41 49.10
C GLU A 307 10.87 -13.32 48.29
N LEU A 308 10.16 -12.76 47.31
CA LEU A 308 9.29 -13.50 46.40
C LEU A 308 9.89 -13.46 44.99
N THR A 309 10.10 -14.63 44.42
CA THR A 309 10.37 -14.79 42.99
C THR A 309 9.09 -15.22 42.27
N VAL A 310 8.77 -14.53 41.19
CA VAL A 310 7.62 -14.86 40.34
C VAL A 310 8.09 -15.30 38.95
N ALA A 311 7.77 -16.53 38.55
CA ALA A 311 8.44 -17.18 37.42
C ALA A 311 7.51 -17.48 36.22
N GLY A 312 7.50 -16.62 35.20
CA GLY A 312 6.80 -16.90 33.94
C GLY A 312 5.28 -16.91 34.09
N VAL A 313 4.77 -15.80 34.62
CA VAL A 313 3.35 -15.42 34.69
C VAL A 313 3.11 -14.12 33.93
#